data_AF-A0A958AGA8-F1
#
_entry.id   AF-A0A958AGA8-F1
#
_cell.length_a   1.000
_cell.length_b   1.000
_cell.length_c   1.000
_cell.angle_alpha   90.00
_cell.angle_beta   90.00
_cell.angle_gamma   90.00
#
_symmetry.space_group_name_H-M   'P 1'
#
loop_
_entity.id
_entity.type
_entity.pdbx_description
1 polymer ?
#
loop_
_entity_poly.entity_id
_entity_poly.type
_entity_poly.pdbx_seq_one_letter_code
_entity_poly.pdbx_strand_id
1 'polypeptide(L)'
;MLKGADAFEKHHCTKWLSDDRGSSALRREDIEWATSFWEPRIMKAGWKYWALILPEKVIGQLYMKRLVERGDQQGITVQLFSDPAKAMAWLGRQ
;
A
#
# COMPACT_ATOMS: atom_id res chain seq x y z
N MET A 1 11.26 -9.56 -6.59
CA MET A 1 9.93 -9.51 -7.25
C MET A 1 9.57 -8.02 -7.38
N LEU A 2 9.87 -7.37 -8.53
CA LEU A 2 9.68 -5.92 -8.75
C LEU A 2 8.34 -5.55 -9.42
N LYS A 3 7.50 -6.55 -9.67
CA LYS A 3 6.34 -6.46 -10.57
C LYS A 3 5.37 -5.32 -10.25
N GLY A 4 5.24 -4.93 -8.98
CA GLY A 4 4.38 -3.81 -8.59
C GLY A 4 4.87 -2.47 -9.13
N ALA A 5 6.15 -2.11 -8.89
CA ALA A 5 6.69 -0.84 -9.36
C ALA A 5 6.76 -0.78 -10.89
N ASP A 6 7.17 -1.89 -11.51
CA ASP A 6 7.24 -1.97 -12.97
C ASP A 6 5.83 -1.82 -13.60
N ALA A 7 4.78 -2.34 -12.97
CA ALA A 7 3.41 -2.16 -13.44
C ALA A 7 2.96 -0.69 -13.33
N PHE A 8 3.29 -0.01 -12.23
CA PHE A 8 3.02 1.42 -12.06
C PHE A 8 3.66 2.25 -13.17
N GLU A 9 4.94 2.02 -13.44
CA GLU A 9 5.69 2.75 -14.47
C GLU A 9 5.17 2.44 -15.89
N LYS A 10 4.85 1.17 -16.18
CA LYS A 10 4.42 0.74 -17.51
C LYS A 10 2.97 1.09 -17.84
N HIS A 11 2.09 1.01 -16.85
CA HIS A 11 0.64 1.12 -17.04
C HIS A 11 0.06 2.40 -16.45
N HIS A 12 0.90 3.29 -15.92
CA HIS A 12 0.50 4.54 -15.29
C HIS A 12 -0.55 4.31 -14.19
N CYS A 13 -0.33 3.26 -13.39
CA CYS A 13 -1.23 2.95 -12.30
C CYS A 13 -1.28 4.12 -11.31
N THR A 14 -2.47 4.42 -10.80
CA THR A 14 -2.67 5.43 -9.76
C THR A 14 -3.26 4.83 -8.49
N LYS A 15 -3.56 3.53 -8.50
CA LYS A 15 -4.34 2.81 -7.51
C LYS A 15 -3.60 1.55 -7.08
N TRP A 16 -3.62 1.25 -5.79
CA TRP A 16 -3.05 0.02 -5.23
C TRP A 16 -3.98 -0.59 -4.20
N LEU A 17 -4.07 -1.92 -4.19
CA LEU A 17 -4.75 -2.69 -3.16
C LEU A 17 -3.74 -3.60 -2.47
N SER A 18 -3.60 -3.47 -1.16
CA SER A 18 -2.85 -4.41 -0.33
C SER A 18 -3.81 -5.28 0.47
N ASP A 19 -3.66 -6.59 0.34
CA ASP A 19 -4.33 -7.57 1.21
C ASP A 19 -3.33 -8.14 2.23
N ASP A 20 -3.26 -7.51 3.40
CA ASP A 20 -2.25 -7.82 4.40
C ASP A 20 -2.79 -8.72 5.52
N ARG A 21 -3.96 -9.36 5.35
CA ARG A 21 -4.57 -10.22 6.39
C ARG A 21 -3.62 -11.31 6.89
N GLY A 22 -2.86 -11.91 5.97
CA GLY A 22 -1.83 -12.92 6.27
C GLY A 22 -0.46 -12.36 6.66
N SER A 23 -0.29 -11.04 6.66
CA SER A 23 1.00 -10.39 6.93
C SER A 23 1.36 -10.43 8.41
N SER A 24 2.65 -10.63 8.70
CA SER A 24 3.23 -10.55 10.04
C SER A 24 4.06 -9.27 10.18
N ALA A 25 4.90 -9.19 11.22
CA ALA A 25 5.91 -8.15 11.27
C ALA A 25 6.80 -8.23 10.02
N LEU A 26 6.98 -7.10 9.32
CA LEU A 26 7.93 -7.00 8.21
C LEU A 26 9.36 -7.03 8.75
N ARG A 27 10.26 -7.68 8.00
CA ARG A 27 11.69 -7.65 8.33
C ARG A 27 12.23 -6.26 8.02
N ARG A 28 13.24 -5.84 8.78
CA ARG A 28 13.87 -4.53 8.61
C ARG A 28 14.38 -4.30 7.18
N GLU A 29 14.98 -5.31 6.57
CA GLU A 29 15.46 -5.29 5.18
C GLU A 29 14.33 -5.02 4.17
N ASP A 30 13.14 -5.60 4.39
CA ASP A 30 11.99 -5.40 3.52
C ASP A 30 11.47 -3.94 3.63
N ILE A 31 11.53 -3.37 4.84
CA ILE A 31 11.16 -1.97 5.09
C ILE A 31 12.18 -1.02 4.44
N GLU A 32 13.47 -1.25 4.64
CA GLU A 32 14.53 -0.42 4.05
C GLU A 32 14.47 -0.47 2.51
N TRP A 33 14.24 -1.66 1.93
CA TRP A 33 14.03 -1.79 0.50
C TRP A 33 12.77 -1.05 0.02
N ALA A 34 11.64 -1.20 0.72
CA ALA A 34 10.39 -0.54 0.34
C ALA A 34 10.56 0.99 0.34
N THR A 35 11.14 1.54 1.41
CA THR A 35 11.26 2.99 1.62
C THR A 35 12.33 3.66 0.76
N SER A 36 13.47 2.98 0.52
CA SER A 36 14.59 3.56 -0.26
C SER A 36 14.47 3.35 -1.77
N PHE A 37 13.75 2.31 -2.21
CA PHE A 37 13.74 1.92 -3.62
C PHE A 37 12.34 1.83 -4.22
N TRP A 38 11.41 1.11 -3.58
CA TRP A 38 10.11 0.81 -4.19
C TRP A 38 9.13 1.99 -4.12
N GLU A 39 8.95 2.59 -2.94
CA GLU A 39 8.02 3.70 -2.71
C GLU A 39 8.33 4.93 -3.58
N PRO A 40 9.58 5.41 -3.68
CA PRO A 40 9.89 6.55 -4.53
C PRO A 40 9.52 6.32 -6.00
N ARG A 41 9.65 5.09 -6.50
CA ARG A 41 9.31 4.73 -7.88
C ARG A 41 7.82 4.81 -8.13
N ILE A 42 6.99 4.18 -7.30
CA ILE A 42 5.53 4.19 -7.49
C ILE A 42 4.91 5.57 -7.23
N MET A 43 5.49 6.34 -6.29
CA MET A 43 5.08 7.72 -6.05
C MET A 43 5.36 8.59 -7.29
N LYS A 44 6.57 8.48 -7.86
CA LYS A 44 6.92 9.17 -9.11
C LYS A 44 6.05 8.73 -10.29
N ALA A 45 5.62 7.47 -10.31
CA ALA A 45 4.75 6.92 -11.35
C ALA A 45 3.27 7.36 -11.22
N GLY A 46 2.89 8.01 -10.11
CA GLY A 46 1.58 8.64 -9.95
C GLY A 46 0.62 7.95 -8.99
N TRP A 47 1.12 7.22 -7.99
CA TRP A 47 0.28 6.64 -6.94
C TRP A 47 -0.54 7.70 -6.20
N LYS A 48 -1.85 7.46 -6.07
CA LYS A 48 -2.84 8.39 -5.48
C LYS A 48 -3.79 7.73 -4.50
N TYR A 49 -4.22 6.49 -4.78
CA TYR A 49 -5.22 5.80 -3.98
C TYR A 49 -4.71 4.46 -3.47
N TRP A 50 -4.91 4.19 -2.18
CA TRP A 50 -4.51 2.96 -1.55
C TRP A 50 -5.65 2.35 -0.75
N ALA A 51 -6.11 1.17 -1.17
CA ALA A 51 -6.99 0.35 -0.35
C ALA A 51 -6.16 -0.65 0.43
N LEU A 52 -6.28 -0.63 1.74
CA LEU A 52 -5.51 -1.48 2.63
C LEU A 52 -6.43 -2.38 3.46
N ILE A 53 -6.26 -3.68 3.30
CA ILE A 53 -6.92 -4.68 4.16
C ILE A 53 -5.95 -5.01 5.28
N LEU A 54 -6.34 -4.69 6.51
CA LEU A 54 -5.44 -4.76 7.65
C LEU A 54 -5.05 -6.21 7.99
N PRO A 55 -3.84 -6.42 8.55
CA PRO A 55 -3.47 -7.68 9.20
C PRO A 55 -4.42 -8.04 10.33
N GLU A 56 -4.71 -9.33 10.48
CA GLU A 56 -5.49 -9.83 11.62
C GLU A 56 -4.74 -9.67 12.94
N LYS A 57 -3.40 -9.71 12.89
CA LYS A 57 -2.52 -9.56 14.06
C LYS A 57 -2.38 -8.09 14.47
N VAL A 58 -2.65 -7.79 15.74
CA VAL A 58 -2.55 -6.42 16.33
C VAL A 58 -1.18 -5.76 16.08
N ILE A 59 -0.09 -6.53 16.14
CA ILE A 59 1.27 -6.02 15.85
C ILE A 59 1.37 -5.49 14.40
N GLY A 60 0.74 -6.19 13.44
CA GLY A 60 0.69 -5.74 12.05
C GLY A 60 -0.11 -4.45 11.90
N GLN A 61 -1.19 -4.28 12.67
CA GLN A 61 -2.02 -3.06 12.64
C GLN A 61 -1.28 -1.81 13.13
N LEU A 62 -0.45 -1.93 14.16
CA LEU A 62 0.37 -0.80 14.66
C LEU A 62 1.34 -0.28 13.60
N TYR A 63 1.97 -1.19 12.86
CA TYR A 63 2.87 -0.81 11.77
C TYR A 63 2.09 -0.18 10.60
N MET A 64 0.93 -0.76 10.23
CA MET A 64 0.08 -0.20 9.18
C MET A 64 -0.42 1.22 9.48
N LYS A 65 -0.75 1.55 10.73
CA LYS A 65 -1.13 2.92 11.11
C LYS A 65 -0.04 3.95 10.73
N ARG A 66 1.23 3.64 10.98
CA ARG A 66 2.35 4.52 10.61
C ARG A 66 2.51 4.67 9.11
N LEU A 67 2.26 3.60 8.34
CA LEU A 67 2.30 3.67 6.87
C LEU A 67 1.18 4.54 6.31
N VAL A 68 -0.02 4.43 6.87
CA VAL A 68 -1.19 5.24 6.49
C VAL A 68 -0.91 6.72 6.73
N GLU A 69 -0.41 7.07 7.93
CA GLU A 69 -0.05 8.45 8.29
C GLU A 69 1.00 9.04 7.33
N ARG A 70 2.02 8.26 6.98
CA ARG A 70 3.03 8.70 6.01
C ARG A 70 2.49 8.83 4.60
N GLY A 71 1.60 7.92 4.18
CA GLY A 71 0.94 8.01 2.88
C GLY A 71 0.10 9.27 2.75
N ASP A 72 -0.65 9.62 3.79
CA ASP A 72 -1.45 10.85 3.86
C ASP A 72 -0.57 12.10 3.73
N GLN A 73 0.57 12.15 4.45
CA GLN A 73 1.56 13.22 4.32
C GLN A 73 2.17 13.34 2.91
N GLN A 74 2.14 12.25 2.14
CA GLN A 74 2.62 12.19 0.75
C GLN A 74 1.51 12.43 -0.28
N GLY A 75 0.29 12.78 0.15
CA GLY A 75 -0.85 13.05 -0.72
C GLY A 75 -1.58 11.81 -1.22
N ILE A 76 -1.34 10.64 -0.62
CA ILE A 76 -2.03 9.40 -0.94
C ILE A 76 -3.33 9.34 -0.13
N THR A 77 -4.46 9.17 -0.81
CA THR A 77 -5.72 8.86 -0.14
C THR A 77 -5.75 7.39 0.22
N VAL A 78 -5.71 7.09 1.52
CA VAL A 78 -5.73 5.73 2.05
C VAL A 78 -7.08 5.42 2.68
N GLN A 79 -7.64 4.25 2.35
CA GLN A 79 -8.82 3.73 3.04
C GLN A 79 -8.61 2.29 3.52
N LEU A 80 -9.01 2.05 4.77
CA LEU A 80 -8.87 0.77 5.44
C LEU A 80 -10.12 -0.08 5.26
N PHE A 81 -9.92 -1.39 5.06
CA PHE A 81 -10.98 -2.36 4.85
C PHE A 81 -10.73 -3.63 5.67
N SER A 82 -11.80 -4.37 5.94
CA SER A 82 -11.77 -5.75 6.43
C SER A 82 -12.22 -6.76 5.36
N ASP A 83 -12.70 -6.27 4.22
CA ASP A 83 -13.33 -7.04 3.16
C ASP A 83 -12.69 -6.67 1.80
N PRO A 84 -12.07 -7.64 1.10
CA PRO A 84 -11.45 -7.40 -0.21
C PRO A 84 -12.41 -6.92 -1.29
N ALA A 85 -13.66 -7.39 -1.29
CA ALA A 85 -14.65 -6.97 -2.28
C ALA A 85 -15.02 -5.50 -2.09
N LYS A 86 -15.15 -5.05 -0.84
CA LYS A 86 -15.40 -3.63 -0.53
C LYS A 86 -14.20 -2.75 -0.88
N ALA A 87 -12.98 -3.22 -0.61
CA ALA A 87 -11.75 -2.53 -0.97
C ALA A 87 -11.64 -2.30 -2.48
N MET A 88 -11.89 -3.36 -3.27
CA MET A 88 -11.86 -3.28 -4.73
C MET A 88 -12.97 -2.37 -5.27
N ALA A 89 -14.19 -2.49 -4.75
CA ALA A 89 -15.31 -1.64 -5.14
C ALA A 89 -15.05 -0.16 -4.86
N TRP A 90 -14.35 0.16 -3.76
CA TRP A 90 -13.95 1.54 -3.46
C TRP A 90 -12.90 2.06 -4.44
N LEU A 91 -11.86 1.28 -4.76
CA LEU A 91 -10.85 1.66 -5.76
C LEU A 91 -11.45 1.86 -7.15
N GLY A 92 -12.46 1.07 -7.52
CA GLY A 92 -13.17 1.22 -8.78
C GLY A 92 -13.95 2.54 -8.90
N ARG A 93 -14.24 3.20 -7.78
CA ARG A 93 -14.95 4.50 -7.73
C ARG A 93 -14.01 5.71 -7.58
N GLN A 94 -12.71 5.49 -7.42
CA GLN A 94 -11.70 6.55 -7.48
C GLN A 94 -11.37 6.90 -8.93
#